data_AF-A0A257LWK7-F1
#
_entry.id   AF-A0A257LWK7-F1
#
_cell.length_a   1.000
_cell.length_b   1.000
_cell.length_c   1.000
_cell.angle_alpha   90.00
_cell.angle_beta   90.00
_cell.angle_gamma   90.00
#
_symmetry.space_group_name_H-M   'P 1'
#
loop_
_entity.id
_entity.type
_entity.pdbx_description
1 polymer ?
#
loop_
_entity_poly.entity_id
_entity_poly.type
_entity_poly.pdbx_seq_one_letter_code
_entity_poly.pdbx_strand_id
1 'polypeptide(L)' 'MNTDTKQNENGPKLALSRKEAAQALGVSPVTVDRLAIRGLLRPSRATRRPLYAIEEIRRFLKETTGGIERGVA' A
#
# COMPACT_ATOMS: atom_id res chain seq x y z
N MET A 1 7.19 16.74 -23.39
CA MET A 1 5.96 16.01 -23.06
C MET A 1 5.72 16.23 -21.57
N ASN A 2 4.85 17.18 -21.23
CA ASN A 2 4.68 17.61 -19.84
C ASN A 2 3.49 16.83 -19.27
N THR A 3 3.75 15.92 -18.33
CA THR A 3 2.70 15.15 -17.68
C THR A 3 2.13 15.97 -16.52
N ASP A 4 0.99 16.62 -16.76
CA ASP A 4 0.20 17.30 -15.75
C ASP A 4 -0.06 16.37 -14.57
N THR A 5 0.66 16.63 -13.47
CA THR A 5 0.43 15.97 -12.20
C THR A 5 -0.72 16.70 -11.53
N LYS A 6 -1.97 16.29 -11.82
CA LYS A 6 -3.14 16.76 -11.07
C LYS A 6 -3.00 16.32 -9.61
N GLN A 7 -2.49 17.22 -8.77
CA GLN A 7 -2.57 17.13 -7.31
C GLN A 7 -4.07 17.06 -6.95
N ASN A 8 -4.46 15.99 -6.28
CA ASN A 8 -5.85 15.73 -5.92
C ASN A 8 -6.26 16.65 -4.76
N GLU A 9 -7.22 17.56 -4.99
CA GLU A 9 -7.77 18.54 -4.04
C GLU A 9 -8.64 17.92 -2.92
N ASN A 10 -8.71 16.59 -2.85
CA ASN A 10 -9.36 15.88 -1.76
C ASN A 10 -8.34 15.63 -0.65
N GLY A 11 -8.71 15.93 0.60
CA GLY A 11 -7.87 15.78 1.79
C GLY A 11 -7.18 14.41 1.94
N PRO A 12 -6.29 14.25 2.94
CA PRO A 12 -5.42 13.08 3.05
C PRO A 12 -6.24 11.78 3.00
N LYS A 13 -5.98 10.95 1.98
CA LYS A 13 -6.64 9.65 1.83
C LYS A 13 -6.28 8.78 3.03
N LEU A 14 -7.29 8.20 3.70
CA LEU A 14 -7.07 7.31 4.85
C LEU A 14 -6.80 5.86 4.43
N ALA A 15 -7.31 5.47 3.26
CA ALA A 15 -7.15 4.12 2.72
C ALA A 15 -6.94 4.15 1.22
N LEU A 16 -6.22 3.14 0.73
CA LEU A 16 -5.89 2.92 -0.66
C LEU A 16 -6.77 1.81 -1.23
N SER A 17 -7.20 1.99 -2.47
CA SER A 17 -7.70 0.89 -3.28
C SER A 17 -6.58 -0.11 -3.60
N ARG A 18 -6.95 -1.29 -4.09
CA ARG A 18 -5.98 -2.30 -4.56
C ARG A 18 -4.92 -1.74 -5.53
N LYS A 19 -5.34 -0.92 -6.50
CA LYS A 19 -4.41 -0.37 -7.52
C LYS A 19 -3.47 0.66 -6.89
N GLU A 20 -3.98 1.51 -6.02
CA GLU A 20 -3.18 2.51 -5.32
C GLU A 20 -2.21 1.86 -4.32
N ALA A 21 -2.64 0.82 -3.60
CA ALA A 21 -1.77 0.04 -2.73
C ALA A 21 -0.64 -0.64 -3.54
N ALA A 22 -0.97 -1.17 -4.73
CA ALA A 22 0.01 -1.75 -5.64
C ALA A 22 1.03 -0.71 -6.11
N GLN A 23 0.57 0.48 -6.48
CA GLN A 23 1.42 1.61 -6.86
C GLN A 23 2.31 2.07 -5.69
N ALA A 24 1.75 2.18 -4.48
CA ALA A 24 2.47 2.58 -3.28
C ALA A 24 3.57 1.58 -2.89
N LEU A 25 3.33 0.28 -3.10
CA LEU A 25 4.30 -0.79 -2.83
C LEU A 25 5.24 -1.06 -4.01
N GLY A 26 5.03 -0.45 -5.19
CA GLY A 26 5.81 -0.72 -6.40
C GLY A 26 5.64 -2.14 -6.96
N VAL A 27 4.46 -2.75 -6.80
CA VAL A 27 4.19 -4.14 -7.23
C VAL A 27 2.96 -4.24 -8.12
N SER A 28 2.73 -5.42 -8.73
CA SER A 28 1.50 -5.67 -9.49
C SER A 28 0.27 -5.74 -8.56
N PRO A 29 -0.93 -5.36 -9.03
CA PRO A 29 -2.16 -5.54 -8.26
C PRO A 29 -2.44 -6.99 -7.88
N VAL A 30 -1.95 -7.97 -8.65
CA VAL A 30 -2.07 -9.40 -8.34
C VAL A 30 -1.19 -9.76 -7.14
N THR A 31 -0.02 -9.14 -7.01
CA THR A 31 0.85 -9.30 -5.84
C THR A 31 0.15 -8.84 -4.57
N VAL A 32 -0.56 -7.71 -4.59
CA VAL A 32 -1.33 -7.22 -3.43
C VAL A 32 -2.38 -8.24 -2.97
N ASP A 33 -3.13 -8.84 -3.91
CA ASP A 33 -4.08 -9.90 -3.57
C ASP A 33 -3.39 -11.11 -2.94
N ARG A 34 -2.25 -11.53 -3.49
CA ARG A 34 -1.48 -12.66 -2.94
C ARG A 34 -0.98 -12.35 -1.53
N LEU A 35 -0.53 -11.13 -1.27
CA LEU A 35 -0.13 -10.69 0.07
C LEU A 35 -1.31 -10.75 1.04
N ALA A 36 -2.49 -10.33 0.60
CA ALA A 36 -3.71 -10.39 1.40
C ALA A 36 -4.17 -11.84 1.67
N ILE A 37 -4.12 -12.70 0.65
CA ILE A 37 -4.45 -14.14 0.77
C ILE A 37 -3.48 -14.84 1.72
N ARG A 38 -2.18 -14.49 1.66
CA ARG A 38 -1.14 -15.01 2.56
C ARG A 38 -1.24 -14.45 3.99
N GLY A 39 -2.14 -13.51 4.26
CA GLY A 39 -2.27 -12.87 5.57
C GLY A 39 -1.15 -11.89 5.92
N LEU A 40 -0.26 -11.58 4.96
CA LEU A 40 0.82 -10.62 5.15
C LEU A 40 0.33 -9.19 5.14
N LEU A 41 -0.71 -8.91 4.35
CA LEU A 41 -1.36 -7.61 4.27
C LEU A 41 -2.81 -7.75 4.74
N ARG A 42 -3.27 -6.87 5.62
CA ARG A 42 -4.58 -6.94 6.30
C ARG A 42 -5.55 -5.92 5.72
N PRO A 43 -6.30 -6.25 4.64
CA PRO A 43 -7.29 -5.34 4.09
C PRO A 43 -8.53 -5.22 4.98
N SER A 44 -9.16 -4.05 4.99
CA SER A 44 -10.54 -3.90 5.42
C SER A 44 -11.49 -4.42 4.34
N ARG A 45 -12.31 -5.41 4.69
CA ARG A 45 -13.28 -6.07 3.79
C ARG A 45 -14.73 -5.65 4.07
N ALA A 46 -14.93 -4.57 4.82
CA ALA A 46 -16.25 -4.06 5.15
C ALA A 46 -17.02 -3.53 3.92
N THR A 47 -16.31 -3.19 2.83
CA THR A 47 -16.91 -2.75 1.56
C THR A 47 -16.73 -3.79 0.45
N ARG A 48 -17.40 -3.59 -0.69
CA ARG A 48 -17.35 -4.51 -1.85
C ARG A 48 -15.93 -4.77 -2.37
N ARG A 49 -15.02 -3.80 -2.23
CA ARG A 49 -13.61 -3.94 -2.64
C ARG A 49 -12.72 -3.80 -1.40
N PRO A 50 -11.68 -4.62 -1.26
CA PRO A 50 -10.77 -4.49 -0.14
C PRO A 50 -10.11 -3.10 -0.15
N LEU A 51 -10.10 -2.46 1.01
CA LEU A 51 -9.41 -1.21 1.27
C LEU A 51 -8.17 -1.47 2.12
N TYR A 52 -7.07 -0.79 1.80
CA TYR A 52 -5.80 -0.92 2.49
C TYR A 52 -5.51 0.37 3.24
N ALA A 53 -5.60 0.34 4.57
CA ALA A 53 -5.24 1.51 5.39
C ALA A 53 -3.78 1.90 5.13
N ILE A 54 -3.47 3.20 5.14
CA ILE A 54 -2.10 3.67 4.94
C ILE A 54 -1.18 3.14 6.05
N GLU A 55 -1.68 3.08 7.27
CA GLU A 55 -1.00 2.56 8.45
C GLU A 55 -0.62 1.09 8.27
N GLU A 56 -1.50 0.31 7.63
CA GLU A 56 -1.27 -1.10 7.36
C GLU A 56 -0.16 -1.31 6.32
N ILE A 57 -0.12 -0.46 5.29
CA ILE A 57 0.97 -0.47 4.29
C ILE A 57 2.31 -0.12 4.95
N ARG A 58 2.32 0.89 5.83
CA ARG A 58 3.51 1.27 6.61
C ARG A 58 3.95 0.15 7.55
N ARG A 59 3.01 -0.48 8.26
CA ARG A 59 3.25 -1.63 9.14
C ARG A 59 3.85 -2.80 8.36
N PHE A 60 3.26 -3.16 7.22
CA PHE A 60 3.77 -4.22 6.35
C PHE A 60 5.24 -3.96 5.98
N LEU A 61 5.55 -2.76 5.48
CA LEU A 61 6.91 -2.40 5.12
C LEU A 61 7.85 -2.47 6.34
N LYS A 62 7.44 -1.93 7.49
CA LYS A 62 8.26 -1.97 8.71
C LYS A 62 8.56 -3.41 9.15
N GLU A 63 7.55 -4.27 9.21
CA GLU A 63 7.68 -5.66 9.67
C GLU A 63 8.51 -6.52 8.70
N THR A 64 8.30 -6.40 7.39
CA THR A 64 9.06 -7.20 6.41
C THR A 64 10.47 -6.70 6.18
N THR A 65 10.74 -5.45 6.54
CA THR A 65 12.04 -4.79 6.37
C THR A 65 12.85 -4.79 7.67
N GLY A 66 12.39 -5.48 8.73
CA GLY A 66 13.03 -5.54 10.06
C GLY A 66 14.49 -6.04 10.10
N GLY A 67 15.09 -6.38 8.95
CA GLY A 67 16.53 -6.61 8.79
C GLY A 67 17.35 -5.39 8.31
N ILE A 68 16.74 -4.25 7.97
CA ILE A 68 17.44 -3.05 7.46
C ILE A 68 17.77 -2.04 8.58
N GLU A 69 17.52 -2.37 9.85
CA GLU A 69 17.99 -1.58 11.00
C GLU A 69 19.50 -1.76 11.30
N ARG A 70 20.31 -2.17 10.31
CA ARG A 70 21.78 -2.12 10.39
C ARG A 70 22.37 -1.59 9.08
N GLY A 71 22.81 -0.33 9.12
CA GLY A 71 23.77 0.21 8.17
C GLY A 71 23.20 1.20 7.16
N VAL A 72 22.90 2.41 7.62
CA VAL A 72 23.21 3.58 6.80
C VAL A 72 24.67 3.91 7.08
N ALA A 73 25.52 3.57 6.12
CA ALA A 73 26.80 4.20 5.86
C ALA A 73 26.59 5.41 4.95
#